data_AF-A0A960SAK4-F1
#
_entry.id   AF-A0A960SAK4-F1
#
_cell.length_a   1.000
_cell.length_b   1.000
_cell.length_c   1.000
_cell.angle_alpha   90.00
_cell.angle_beta   90.00
_cell.angle_gamma   90.00
#
_symmetry.space_group_name_H-M   'P 1'
#
loop_
_entity.id
_entity.type
_entity.pdbx_description
1 polymer ?
#
loop_
_entity_poly.entity_id
_entity_poly.type
_entity_poly.pdbx_seq_one_letter_code
_entity_poly.pdbx_strand_id
1 'polypeptide(L)'
;IGPGRTLQDRARKFAGQTLPGNPDSPVNLIDQETIVHAITWALNTNQTGIFNLAHPEHPTRGALYNQLAQELGVPPIHWDPTLPSKHGGNKKISSAKIHAAGFQLINLGW
;
A
#
# COMPACT_ATOMS: atom_id res chain seq x y z
N ILE A 1 -3.27 11.04 -1.08
CA ILE A 1 -3.14 10.85 -2.54
C ILE A 1 -3.88 11.94 -3.29
N GLY A 2 -3.44 12.35 -4.49
CA GLY A 2 -4.10 13.43 -5.24
C GLY A 2 -5.54 13.07 -5.69
N PRO A 3 -6.36 14.06 -6.10
CA PRO A 3 -7.72 13.82 -6.58
C PRO A 3 -7.77 12.72 -7.66
N GLY A 4 -8.71 11.79 -7.54
CA GLY A 4 -8.90 10.67 -8.48
C GLY A 4 -7.78 9.62 -8.47
N ARG A 5 -6.92 9.60 -7.45
CA ARG A 5 -5.81 8.64 -7.30
C ARG A 5 -5.97 7.74 -6.07
N THR A 6 -7.21 7.46 -5.68
CA THR A 6 -7.48 6.50 -4.60
C THR A 6 -7.31 5.05 -5.05
N LEU A 7 -7.17 4.14 -4.10
CA LEU A 7 -7.16 2.70 -4.39
C LEU A 7 -8.51 2.27 -4.97
N GLN A 8 -9.61 2.85 -4.49
CA GLN A 8 -10.96 2.62 -4.96
C GLN A 8 -11.14 3.10 -6.41
N ASP A 9 -10.64 4.28 -6.76
CA ASP A 9 -10.68 4.78 -8.15
C ASP A 9 -9.91 3.85 -9.09
N ARG A 10 -8.75 3.35 -8.62
CA ARG A 10 -7.94 2.42 -9.40
C ARG A 10 -8.61 1.04 -9.52
N ALA A 11 -9.24 0.55 -8.47
CA ALA A 11 -9.99 -0.71 -8.51
C ALA A 11 -11.16 -0.62 -9.51
N ARG A 12 -11.97 0.45 -9.46
CA ARG A 12 -13.04 0.69 -10.45
C ARG A 12 -12.50 0.77 -11.88
N LYS A 13 -11.35 1.43 -12.07
CA LYS A 13 -10.72 1.54 -13.39
C LYS A 13 -10.32 0.19 -13.98
N PHE A 14 -9.92 -0.78 -13.16
CA PHE A 14 -9.44 -2.09 -13.63
C PHE A 14 -10.48 -3.20 -13.49
N ALA A 15 -11.67 -2.91 -12.98
CA ALA A 15 -12.72 -3.90 -12.76
C ALA A 15 -13.00 -4.72 -14.03
N GLY A 16 -12.98 -6.05 -13.89
CA GLY A 16 -13.21 -7.01 -14.98
C GLY A 16 -12.10 -7.11 -16.04
N GLN A 17 -11.00 -6.35 -15.91
CA GLN A 17 -9.89 -6.41 -16.86
C GLN A 17 -8.89 -7.51 -16.49
N THR A 18 -8.16 -7.98 -17.50
CA THR A 18 -6.97 -8.82 -17.31
C THR A 18 -5.71 -7.95 -17.32
N LEU A 19 -5.00 -7.90 -16.21
CA LEU A 19 -3.74 -7.16 -16.06
C LEU A 19 -2.53 -8.08 -16.28
N PRO A 20 -1.44 -7.59 -16.88
CA PRO A 20 -0.23 -8.39 -17.09
C PRO A 20 0.57 -8.60 -15.79
N GLY A 21 1.23 -9.75 -15.70
CA GLY A 21 2.09 -10.16 -14.61
C GLY A 21 1.35 -10.87 -13.47
N ASN A 22 2.13 -11.31 -12.48
CA ASN A 22 1.62 -12.08 -11.34
C ASN A 22 0.99 -11.15 -10.26
N PRO A 23 -0.14 -11.52 -9.63
CA PRO A 23 -0.73 -10.81 -8.48
C PRO A 23 0.08 -10.83 -7.17
N ASP A 24 1.09 -11.69 -7.03
CA ASP A 24 1.77 -12.03 -5.77
C ASP A 24 2.74 -10.97 -5.26
N SER A 25 3.04 -9.94 -6.08
CA SER A 25 3.91 -8.84 -5.64
C SER A 25 3.32 -8.14 -4.41
N PRO A 26 4.12 -7.91 -3.36
CA PRO A 26 3.66 -7.19 -2.18
C PRO A 26 3.37 -5.73 -2.52
N VAL A 27 2.35 -5.18 -1.87
CA VAL A 27 2.09 -3.75 -1.86
C VAL A 27 2.53 -3.15 -0.53
N ASN A 28 3.22 -2.02 -0.58
CA ASN A 28 3.61 -1.26 0.59
C ASN A 28 2.66 -0.07 0.70
N LEU A 29 1.85 -0.04 1.76
CA LEU A 29 0.83 0.96 1.98
C LEU A 29 1.02 1.58 3.36
N ILE A 30 0.48 2.79 3.54
CA ILE A 30 0.31 3.45 4.82
C ILE A 30 -0.87 4.41 4.66
N ASP A 31 -1.67 4.58 5.70
CA ASP A 31 -2.78 5.51 5.69
C ASP A 31 -2.28 6.96 5.79
N GLN A 32 -3.09 7.90 5.28
CA GLN A 32 -2.71 9.32 5.22
C GLN A 32 -2.58 9.94 6.61
N GLU A 33 -3.37 9.50 7.59
CA GLU A 33 -3.36 10.05 8.94
C GLU A 33 -2.06 9.70 9.68
N THR A 34 -1.62 8.45 9.57
CA THR A 34 -0.32 7.99 10.07
C THR A 34 0.84 8.74 9.42
N ILE A 35 0.77 9.11 8.13
CA ILE A 35 1.81 9.96 7.50
C ILE A 35 1.89 11.31 8.21
N VAL A 36 0.76 11.98 8.41
CA VAL A 36 0.72 13.28 9.10
C VAL A 36 1.26 13.14 10.52
N HIS A 37 0.86 12.09 11.22
CA HIS A 37 1.33 11.80 12.57
C HIS A 37 2.83 11.55 12.65
N ALA A 38 3.40 10.78 11.71
CA ALA A 38 4.83 10.53 11.65
C ALA A 38 5.63 11.81 11.42
N ILE A 39 5.13 12.72 10.56
CA ILE A 39 5.75 14.02 10.33
C ILE A 39 5.69 14.87 11.61
N THR A 40 4.53 14.96 12.26
CA THR A 40 4.37 15.70 13.52
C THR A 40 5.27 15.14 14.63
N TRP A 41 5.31 13.82 14.78
CA TRP A 41 6.19 13.15 15.74
C TRP A 41 7.67 13.44 15.47
N ALA A 42 8.11 13.36 14.22
CA ALA A 42 9.49 13.62 13.83
C ALA A 42 9.91 15.07 14.15
N LEU A 43 9.02 16.04 13.88
CA LEU A 43 9.24 17.45 14.23
C LEU A 43 9.30 17.66 15.74
N ASN A 44 8.35 17.11 16.50
CA ASN A 44 8.26 17.30 17.95
C ASN A 44 9.42 16.63 18.71
N THR A 45 10.01 15.58 18.15
CA THR A 45 11.12 14.84 18.77
C THR A 45 12.48 15.13 18.11
N ASN A 46 12.55 16.14 17.23
CA ASN A 46 13.77 16.54 16.50
C ASN A 46 14.50 15.36 15.82
N GLN A 47 13.74 14.44 15.22
CA GLN A 47 14.31 13.27 14.57
C GLN A 47 15.06 13.68 13.31
N THR A 48 16.23 13.07 13.09
CA THR A 48 17.05 13.32 11.90
C THR A 48 17.44 12.02 11.20
N GLY A 49 17.75 12.12 9.91
CA GLY A 49 18.13 10.99 9.07
C GLY A 49 16.97 10.36 8.30
N ILE A 50 17.20 9.16 7.77
CA ILE A 50 16.26 8.47 6.86
C ILE A 50 15.46 7.43 7.65
N PHE A 51 14.14 7.51 7.55
CA PHE A 51 13.18 6.55 8.09
C PHE A 51 12.24 6.08 6.97
N ASN A 52 12.00 4.78 6.92
CA ASN A 52 10.93 4.23 6.11
C ASN A 52 9.63 4.25 6.91
N LEU A 53 8.53 4.54 6.23
CA LEU A 53 7.18 4.50 6.80
C LEU A 53 6.27 3.69 5.88
N ALA A 54 5.93 2.49 6.34
CA ALA A 54 4.98 1.56 5.73
C ALA A 54 4.26 0.79 6.84
N HIS A 55 3.03 0.37 6.56
CA HIS A 55 2.27 -0.54 7.41
C HIS A 55 3.02 -1.88 7.55
N PRO A 56 2.99 -2.54 8.73
CA PRO A 56 3.70 -3.81 8.96
C PRO A 56 3.20 -4.95 8.06
N GLU A 57 1.94 -4.87 7.66
CA GLU A 57 1.34 -5.83 6.75
C GLU A 57 1.55 -5.43 5.29
N HIS A 58 1.92 -6.41 4.46
CA HIS A 58 2.20 -6.24 3.04
C HIS A 58 1.40 -7.25 2.22
N PRO A 59 0.09 -7.01 2.00
CA PRO A 59 -0.73 -7.92 1.22
C PRO A 59 -0.19 -8.01 -0.21
N THR A 60 -0.53 -9.11 -0.89
CA THR A 60 -0.25 -9.19 -2.33
C THR A 60 -1.16 -8.22 -3.07
N ARG A 61 -0.71 -7.77 -4.25
CA ARG A 61 -1.52 -6.92 -5.12
C ARG A 61 -2.86 -7.58 -5.47
N GLY A 62 -2.86 -8.90 -5.70
CA GLY A 62 -4.08 -9.66 -5.93
C GLY A 62 -5.03 -9.63 -4.75
N ALA A 63 -4.52 -9.90 -3.53
CA ALA A 63 -5.33 -9.85 -2.32
C ALA A 63 -5.96 -8.46 -2.11
N LEU A 64 -5.16 -7.40 -2.25
CA LEU A 64 -5.63 -6.02 -2.15
C LEU A 64 -6.77 -5.71 -3.13
N TYR A 65 -6.59 -5.99 -4.42
CA TYR A 65 -7.63 -5.66 -5.41
C TYR A 65 -8.85 -6.57 -5.35
N ASN A 66 -8.70 -7.82 -4.92
CA ASN A 66 -9.83 -8.71 -4.69
C ASN A 66 -10.70 -8.20 -3.54
N GLN A 67 -10.09 -7.79 -2.42
CA GLN A 67 -10.81 -7.18 -1.31
C GLN A 67 -11.52 -5.89 -1.75
N LEU A 68 -10.82 -4.98 -2.43
CA LEU A 68 -11.42 -3.75 -2.95
C LEU A 68 -12.58 -4.02 -3.93
N ALA A 69 -12.46 -5.04 -4.79
CA ALA A 69 -13.52 -5.40 -5.72
C ALA A 69 -14.79 -5.88 -4.98
N GLN A 70 -14.62 -6.67 -3.93
CA GLN A 70 -15.71 -7.12 -3.05
C GLN A 70 -16.38 -5.94 -2.33
N GLU A 71 -15.60 -5.07 -1.70
CA GLU A 71 -16.11 -3.90 -0.97
C GLU A 71 -16.86 -2.92 -1.89
N LEU A 72 -16.42 -2.78 -3.14
CA LEU A 72 -17.00 -1.85 -4.11
C LEU A 72 -18.14 -2.45 -4.94
N GLY A 73 -18.39 -3.76 -4.85
CA GLY A 73 -19.38 -4.46 -5.67
C GLY A 73 -19.07 -4.44 -7.17
N VAL A 74 -17.78 -4.49 -7.55
CA VAL A 74 -17.33 -4.49 -8.95
C VAL A 74 -16.73 -5.85 -9.34
N PRO A 75 -16.70 -6.20 -10.64
CA PRO A 75 -16.06 -7.44 -11.08
C PRO A 75 -14.57 -7.51 -10.66
N PRO A 76 -14.07 -8.69 -10.26
CA PRO A 76 -12.69 -8.85 -9.86
C PRO A 76 -11.72 -8.59 -11.03
N ILE A 77 -10.46 -8.31 -10.68
CA ILE A 77 -9.38 -8.17 -11.66
C ILE A 77 -8.80 -9.55 -11.97
N HIS A 78 -8.58 -9.85 -13.25
CA HIS A 78 -7.87 -11.04 -13.70
C HIS A 78 -6.39 -10.74 -13.95
N TRP A 79 -5.54 -11.76 -13.92
CA TRP A 79 -4.09 -11.61 -14.08
C TRP A 79 -3.57 -12.59 -15.12
N ASP A 80 -2.72 -12.11 -16.03
CA ASP A 80 -2.01 -12.92 -17.01
C ASP A 80 -0.52 -12.99 -16.67
N PRO A 81 -0.06 -14.10 -16.04
CA PRO A 81 1.33 -14.25 -15.64
C PRO A 81 2.28 -14.53 -16.82
N THR A 82 1.76 -14.82 -18.01
CA THR A 82 2.58 -15.04 -19.22
C THR A 82 3.12 -13.72 -19.77
N LEU A 83 2.46 -12.61 -19.44
CA LEU A 83 2.89 -11.27 -19.80
C LEU A 83 3.78 -10.67 -18.71
N PRO A 84 4.83 -9.91 -19.09
CA PRO A 84 5.72 -9.27 -18.13
C PRO A 84 4.95 -8.24 -17.29
N SER A 85 5.19 -8.23 -15.98
CA SER A 85 4.63 -7.21 -15.09
C SER A 85 5.11 -5.82 -15.53
N LYS A 86 4.17 -4.87 -15.68
CA LYS A 86 4.48 -3.44 -15.89
C LYS A 86 5.14 -2.79 -14.67
N HIS A 87 5.09 -3.45 -13.52
CA HIS A 87 5.66 -2.97 -12.27
C HIS A 87 6.74 -3.96 -11.80
N GLY A 88 7.99 -3.52 -11.77
CA GLY A 88 9.10 -4.25 -11.16
C GLY A 88 9.13 -3.97 -9.66
N GLY A 89 8.86 -4.99 -8.84
CA GLY A 89 8.91 -4.84 -7.39
C GLY A 89 8.46 -6.09 -6.65
N ASN A 90 9.32 -6.61 -5.79
CA ASN A 90 9.04 -7.74 -4.89
C ASN A 90 9.49 -7.47 -3.45
N LYS A 91 9.77 -6.20 -3.13
CA LYS A 91 10.36 -5.80 -1.85
C LYS A 91 9.26 -5.36 -0.87
N LYS A 92 9.39 -5.82 0.36
CA LYS A 92 8.64 -5.33 1.52
C LYS A 92 9.47 -4.25 2.23
N ILE A 93 8.84 -3.15 2.60
CA ILE A 93 9.50 -2.01 3.25
C ILE A 93 9.41 -2.19 4.75
N SER A 94 10.57 -2.27 5.42
CA SER A 94 10.62 -2.32 6.89
C SER A 94 10.58 -0.92 7.49
N SER A 95 9.65 -0.72 8.42
CA SER A 95 9.52 0.47 9.30
C SER A 95 10.21 0.26 10.66
N ALA A 96 10.99 -0.80 10.85
CA ALA A 96 11.56 -1.14 12.16
C ALA A 96 12.38 0.01 12.78
N LYS A 97 13.11 0.77 11.95
CA LYS A 97 13.93 1.90 12.42
C LYS A 97 13.11 3.02 13.05
N ILE A 98 11.94 3.36 12.50
CA ILE A 98 11.11 4.46 13.04
C ILE A 98 10.43 4.01 14.33
N HIS A 99 9.99 2.75 14.41
CA HIS A 99 9.43 2.18 15.63
C HIS A 99 10.46 2.08 16.76
N ALA A 100 11.69 1.66 16.45
CA ALA A 100 12.78 1.64 17.43
C ALA A 100 13.14 3.04 17.96
N ALA A 101 12.91 4.08 17.17
CA ALA A 101 13.07 5.48 17.59
C ALA A 101 11.90 6.00 18.45
N GLY A 102 10.84 5.22 18.64
CA GLY A 102 9.71 5.54 19.52
C GLY A 102 8.43 5.96 18.79
N PHE A 103 8.36 5.88 17.46
CA PHE A 103 7.14 6.16 16.71
C PHE A 103 6.11 5.03 16.81
N GLN A 104 4.84 5.39 17.01
CA GLN A 104 3.71 4.48 17.07
C GLN A 104 2.72 4.78 15.92
N LEU A 105 2.16 3.74 15.33
CA LEU A 105 1.09 3.88 14.34
C LEU A 105 -0.19 4.33 15.02
N ILE A 106 -1.00 5.15 14.34
CA ILE A 106 -2.33 5.53 14.84
C ILE A 106 -3.30 4.36 14.67
N ASN A 107 -3.21 3.68 13.52
CA ASN A 107 -4.10 2.59 13.15
C ASN A 107 -3.28 1.32 12.90
N LEU A 108 -3.74 0.19 13.47
CA LEU A 108 -3.18 -1.14 13.22
C LEU A 108 -4.09 -1.99 12.30
N GLY A 109 -5.27 -1.47 11.97
CA GLY A 109 -6.23 -2.12 11.07
C GLY A 109 -6.17 -1.56 9.66
N TRP A 110 -6.61 -2.39 8.70
CA TRP A 110 -6.84 -2.03 7.30
C TRP A 110 -8.21 -1.38 7.09
#